data_AF-A0A8C9XFV9-F1
#
_entry.id   AF-A0A8C9XFV9-F1
#
_cell.length_a   1.000
_cell.length_b   1.000
_cell.length_c   1.000
_cell.angle_alpha   90.00
_cell.angle_beta   90.00
_cell.angle_gamma   90.00
#
_symmetry.space_group_name_H-M   'P 1'
#
loop_
_entity.id
_entity.type
_entity.pdbx_description
1 polymer ?
#
loop_
_entity_poly.entity_id
_entity_poly.type
_entity_poly.pdbx_seq_one_letter_code
_entity_poly.pdbx_strand_id
1 'polypeptide(L)'
;MEGRKHLSLNYIYHKRRTSNMRLSQRPTAEELEQRNILKPRNEQEEIEEKREIKRRLSRKLSQRPTVEELRQAKILIQFSDYVEVSDAQDYDRRADKPWTRLTAADKAAIRKELNDFKSNEMEVHESSRHLTRFHRP
;
A
#
# COMPACT_ATOMS: atom_id res chain seq x y z
N MET A 1 17.53 -12.09 -71.76
CA MET A 1 18.02 -13.34 -71.15
C MET A 1 18.41 -13.04 -69.72
N GLU A 2 17.46 -13.12 -68.78
CA GLU A 2 17.66 -12.82 -67.37
C GLU A 2 18.58 -13.86 -66.71
N GLY A 3 19.75 -13.42 -66.25
CA GLY A 3 20.70 -14.26 -65.55
C GLY A 3 20.28 -14.49 -64.10
N ARG A 4 19.82 -15.70 -63.77
CA ARG A 4 19.63 -16.15 -62.38
C ARG A 4 21.00 -16.18 -61.69
N LYS A 5 21.21 -15.28 -60.73
CA LYS A 5 22.40 -15.27 -59.87
C LYS A 5 22.39 -16.53 -58.99
N HIS A 6 23.26 -17.49 -59.28
CA HIS A 6 23.42 -18.70 -58.48
C HIS A 6 24.17 -18.34 -57.19
N LEU A 7 23.46 -18.33 -56.05
CA LEU A 7 24.08 -18.14 -54.74
C LEU A 7 24.83 -19.42 -54.34
N SER A 8 25.97 -19.28 -53.65
CA SER A 8 26.77 -20.45 -53.22
C SER A 8 25.99 -21.31 -52.21
N LEU A 9 26.15 -22.64 -52.30
CA LEU A 9 25.52 -23.59 -51.37
C LEU A 9 25.83 -23.28 -49.90
N ASN A 10 27.05 -22.82 -49.60
CA ASN A 10 27.46 -22.38 -48.27
C ASN A 10 26.69 -21.13 -47.81
N TYR A 11 26.50 -20.14 -48.69
CA TYR A 11 25.70 -18.96 -48.39
C TYR A 11 24.25 -19.33 -48.11
N ILE A 12 23.67 -20.22 -48.92
CA ILE A 12 22.30 -20.71 -48.76
C ILE A 12 22.14 -21.44 -47.43
N TYR A 13 23.09 -22.31 -47.07
CA TYR A 13 23.10 -23.05 -45.81
C TYR A 13 23.19 -22.12 -44.59
N HIS A 14 24.13 -21.17 -44.58
CA HIS A 14 24.29 -20.22 -43.49
C HIS A 14 23.08 -19.30 -43.35
N LYS A 15 22.51 -18.82 -44.46
CA LYS A 15 21.31 -17.99 -44.46
C LYS A 15 20.09 -18.75 -43.93
N ARG A 16 19.96 -20.04 -44.28
CA ARG A 16 18.90 -20.92 -43.74
C ARG A 16 19.08 -21.13 -42.24
N ARG A 17 20.30 -21.41 -41.77
CA ARG A 17 20.62 -21.63 -40.35
C ARG A 17 20.32 -20.38 -39.50
N THR A 18 20.74 -19.20 -39.94
CA THR A 18 20.48 -17.95 -39.22
C THR A 18 18.99 -17.56 -39.23
N SER A 19 18.28 -17.82 -40.34
CA SER A 19 16.83 -17.63 -40.40
C SER A 19 16.10 -18.50 -39.38
N ASN A 20 16.45 -19.79 -39.27
CA ASN A 20 15.84 -20.70 -38.29
C ASN A 20 16.10 -20.24 -36.84
N MET A 21 17.31 -19.78 -36.53
CA MET A 21 17.65 -19.27 -35.19
C MET A 21 16.85 -18.00 -34.82
N ARG A 22 16.59 -17.12 -35.79
CA ARG A 22 15.78 -15.91 -35.57
C ARG A 22 14.30 -16.23 -35.40
N LEU A 23 13.79 -17.21 -36.13
CA LEU A 23 12.39 -17.65 -36.03
C LEU A 23 12.12 -18.37 -34.70
N SER A 24 13.06 -19.15 -34.19
CA SER A 24 12.91 -19.84 -32.90
C SER A 24 12.90 -18.90 -31.69
N GLN A 25 13.49 -17.70 -31.83
CA GLN A 25 13.53 -16.68 -30.78
C GLN A 25 12.58 -15.51 -31.08
N ARG A 26 11.65 -15.67 -32.03
CA ARG A 26 10.76 -14.58 -32.43
C ARG A 26 9.78 -14.27 -31.29
N PRO A 27 9.76 -13.03 -30.76
CA PRO A 27 8.81 -12.62 -29.74
C PRO A 27 7.37 -12.69 -30.24
N THR A 28 6.42 -12.89 -29.32
CA THR A 28 4.99 -12.83 -29.64
C THR A 28 4.55 -11.39 -29.93
N ALA A 29 3.40 -11.23 -30.59
CA ALA A 29 2.85 -9.89 -30.86
C ALA A 29 2.55 -9.15 -29.55
N GLU A 30 1.99 -9.83 -28.54
CA GLU A 30 1.69 -9.27 -27.23
C GLU A 30 2.94 -8.78 -26.49
N GLU A 31 4.04 -9.55 -26.53
CA GLU A 31 5.32 -9.14 -25.93
C GLU A 31 5.88 -7.87 -26.59
N LEU A 32 5.68 -7.71 -27.90
CA LEU A 32 6.10 -6.52 -28.63
C LEU A 32 5.18 -5.33 -28.34
N GLU A 33 3.88 -5.54 -28.10
CA GLU A 33 2.93 -4.50 -27.69
C GLU A 33 3.23 -3.99 -26.27
N GLN A 34 3.50 -4.89 -25.33
CA GLN A 34 3.91 -4.54 -23.97
C GLN A 34 5.22 -3.75 -23.94
N ARG A 35 6.14 -4.05 -24.86
CA ARG A 35 7.38 -3.28 -25.05
C ARG A 35 7.21 -2.01 -25.87
N ASN A 36 5.98 -1.68 -26.25
CA ASN A 36 5.63 -0.49 -27.01
C ASN A 36 6.25 -0.45 -28.43
N ILE A 37 6.65 -1.61 -28.95
CA ILE A 37 7.25 -1.79 -30.29
C ILE A 37 6.15 -1.97 -31.34
N LEU A 38 5.14 -2.80 -31.04
CA LEU A 38 3.90 -2.85 -31.81
C LEU A 38 2.87 -1.97 -31.14
N LYS A 39 2.18 -1.15 -31.92
CA LYS A 39 1.10 -0.28 -31.45
C LYS A 39 -0.21 -0.84 -32.00
N PRO A 40 -1.09 -1.40 -31.14
CA PRO A 40 -2.36 -1.95 -31.60
C PRO A 40 -3.40 -0.86 -31.88
N ARG A 41 -3.16 0.38 -31.40
CA ARG A 41 -4.09 1.51 -31.47
C ARG A 41 -4.03 2.28 -32.77
N ASN A 42 -5.18 2.82 -33.16
CA ASN A 42 -5.34 3.75 -34.27
C ASN A 42 -4.69 5.11 -33.94
N GLU A 43 -4.08 5.78 -34.93
CA GLU A 43 -3.40 7.07 -34.75
C GLU A 43 -4.34 8.13 -34.14
N GLN A 44 -5.61 8.09 -34.51
CA GLN A 44 -6.65 8.97 -33.97
C GLN A 44 -6.91 8.73 -32.47
N GLU A 45 -6.91 7.48 -32.02
CA GLU A 45 -7.11 7.14 -30.60
C GLU A 45 -5.91 7.60 -29.76
N GLU A 46 -4.69 7.49 -30.29
CA GLU A 46 -3.49 7.95 -29.61
C GLU A 46 -3.48 9.49 -29.46
N ILE A 47 -3.93 10.21 -30.49
CA ILE A 47 -4.06 11.68 -30.44
C ILE A 47 -5.09 12.10 -29.39
N GLU A 48 -6.25 11.45 -29.34
CA GLU A 48 -7.29 11.76 -28.35
C GLU A 48 -6.84 11.40 -26.93
N GLU A 49 -6.19 10.25 -26.73
CA GLU A 49 -5.63 9.85 -25.43
C GLU A 49 -4.56 10.85 -24.96
N LYS A 50 -3.64 11.27 -25.84
CA LYS A 50 -2.65 12.31 -25.52
C LYS A 50 -3.32 13.64 -25.16
N ARG A 51 -4.38 14.02 -25.89
CA ARG A 51 -5.14 15.25 -25.63
C ARG A 51 -5.83 15.17 -24.27
N GLU A 52 -6.44 14.05 -23.94
CA GLU A 52 -7.09 13.83 -22.65
C GLU A 52 -6.08 13.83 -21.50
N ILE A 53 -4.95 13.14 -21.64
CA ILE A 53 -3.86 13.13 -20.65
C ILE A 53 -3.40 14.56 -20.41
N LYS A 54 -3.15 15.34 -21.47
CA LYS A 54 -2.74 16.74 -21.37
C LYS A 54 -3.78 17.59 -20.65
N ARG A 55 -5.06 17.46 -21.03
CA ARG A 55 -6.18 18.16 -20.39
C ARG A 55 -6.27 17.84 -18.90
N ARG A 56 -6.20 16.55 -18.55
CA ARG A 56 -6.27 16.09 -17.15
C ARG A 56 -5.09 16.59 -16.34
N LEU A 57 -3.89 16.54 -16.91
CA LEU A 57 -2.68 17.03 -16.27
C LEU A 57 -2.75 18.54 -16.01
N SER A 58 -3.14 19.34 -17.02
CA SER A 58 -3.30 20.79 -16.86
C SER A 58 -4.28 21.13 -15.74
N ARG A 59 -5.43 20.43 -15.65
CA ARG A 59 -6.40 20.62 -14.58
C ARG A 59 -5.83 20.27 -13.20
N LYS A 60 -5.07 19.18 -13.08
CA LYS A 60 -4.42 18.78 -11.81
C LYS A 60 -3.38 19.79 -11.36
N LEU A 61 -2.58 20.31 -12.30
CA LEU A 61 -1.55 21.29 -12.01
C LEU A 61 -2.13 22.65 -11.62
N SER A 62 -3.25 23.07 -12.23
CA SER A 62 -3.92 24.33 -11.90
C SER A 62 -4.60 24.31 -10.52
N GLN A 63 -4.97 23.13 -10.02
CA GLN A 63 -5.59 22.93 -8.71
C GLN A 63 -4.58 22.44 -7.66
N ARG A 64 -3.29 22.59 -7.93
CA ARG A 64 -2.25 22.14 -7.01
C ARG A 64 -2.26 23.05 -5.77
N PRO A 65 -2.42 22.50 -4.56
CA PRO A 65 -2.39 23.30 -3.34
C PRO A 65 -1.00 23.90 -3.13
N THR A 66 -0.98 25.05 -2.46
CA THR A 66 0.25 25.71 -2.02
C THR A 66 0.89 24.97 -0.85
N VAL A 67 2.18 25.23 -0.62
CA VAL A 67 2.89 24.66 0.54
C VAL A 67 2.23 25.08 1.86
N GLU A 68 1.72 26.31 1.93
CA GLU A 68 1.06 26.84 3.12
C GLU A 68 -0.25 26.11 3.42
N GLU A 69 -1.08 25.87 2.41
CA GLU A 69 -2.31 25.08 2.56
C GLU A 69 -2.02 23.66 3.04
N LEU A 70 -0.94 23.03 2.55
CA LEU A 70 -0.53 21.70 2.98
C LEU A 70 0.00 21.69 4.43
N ARG A 71 0.66 22.76 4.89
CA ARG A 71 1.06 22.95 6.31
C ARG A 71 -0.16 23.13 7.20
N GLN A 72 -1.12 23.98 6.78
CA GLN A 72 -2.35 24.24 7.53
C GLN A 72 -3.24 22.98 7.63
N ALA A 73 -3.30 22.19 6.56
CA ALA A 73 -3.96 20.88 6.54
C ALA A 73 -3.22 19.79 7.33
N LYS A 74 -2.08 20.11 7.95
CA LYS A 74 -1.21 19.17 8.69
C LYS A 74 -0.74 17.97 7.86
N ILE A 75 -0.66 18.14 6.53
CA ILE A 75 -0.09 17.14 5.63
C ILE A 75 1.44 17.23 5.65
N LEU A 76 1.97 18.46 5.74
CA LEU A 76 3.39 18.74 5.88
C LEU A 76 3.74 19.06 7.34
N ILE A 77 3.37 18.18 8.28
CA ILE A 77 3.90 18.30 9.65
C ILE A 77 5.39 17.98 9.65
N GLN A 78 6.15 18.79 10.37
CA GLN A 78 7.58 18.59 10.57
C GLN A 78 7.79 18.04 11.98
N PHE A 79 8.53 16.95 12.09
CA PHE A 79 9.01 16.46 13.36
C PHE A 79 10.39 17.08 13.63
N SER A 80 10.67 17.40 14.89
CA SER A 80 12.02 17.76 15.30
C SER A 80 12.91 16.53 15.19
N ASP A 81 14.06 16.67 14.51
CA ASP A 81 15.09 15.62 14.49
C ASP A 81 15.87 15.56 15.81
N TYR A 82 15.77 16.62 16.62
CA TYR A 82 16.38 16.69 17.94
C TYR A 82 15.42 16.17 19.01
N VAL A 83 15.91 15.24 19.81
CA VAL A 83 15.21 14.66 20.96
C VAL A 83 16.06 14.89 22.21
N GLU A 84 15.51 15.62 23.18
CA GLU A 84 16.15 15.81 24.48
C GLU A 84 16.09 14.52 25.30
N VAL A 85 17.24 14.11 25.84
CA VAL A 85 17.36 12.94 26.70
C VAL A 85 17.84 13.40 28.07
N SER A 86 17.16 12.95 29.11
CA SER A 86 17.52 13.19 30.50
C SER A 86 17.50 11.87 31.27
N ASP A 87 18.30 11.82 32.34
CA ASP A 87 18.37 10.62 33.17
C ASP A 87 17.06 10.41 33.93
N ALA A 88 16.52 9.20 33.82
CA ALA A 88 15.41 8.77 34.66
C ALA A 88 15.92 8.50 36.08
N GLN A 89 15.04 8.65 37.07
CA GLN A 89 15.37 8.28 38.46
C GLN A 89 15.80 6.81 38.54
N ASP A 90 16.92 6.54 39.21
CA ASP A 90 17.44 5.19 39.44
C ASP A 90 16.97 4.67 40.81
N TYR A 91 15.80 4.04 40.80
CA TYR A 91 15.24 3.36 41.97
C TYR A 91 14.48 2.11 41.53
N ASP A 92 14.29 1.19 42.47
CA ASP A 92 13.56 -0.05 42.20
C ASP A 92 12.06 0.24 42.01
N ARG A 93 11.57 0.02 40.79
CA ARG A 93 10.16 0.16 40.39
C ARG A 93 9.39 -1.16 40.44
N ARG A 94 9.97 -2.23 40.97
CA ARG A 94 9.31 -3.53 41.08
C ARG A 94 8.11 -3.42 42.04
N ALA A 95 7.00 -4.00 41.61
CA ALA A 95 5.80 -4.16 42.40
C ALA A 95 5.27 -5.60 42.22
N ASP A 96 4.62 -6.13 43.25
CA ASP A 96 3.93 -7.42 43.13
C ASP A 96 2.82 -7.32 42.05
N LYS A 97 2.56 -8.45 41.39
CA LYS A 97 1.53 -8.58 40.36
C LYS A 97 0.43 -9.52 40.85
N PRO A 98 -0.40 -9.10 41.83
CA PRO A 98 -1.36 -9.99 42.48
C PRO A 98 -2.37 -10.61 41.50
N TRP A 99 -2.67 -9.93 40.39
CA TRP A 99 -3.56 -10.43 39.35
C TRP A 99 -3.07 -11.72 38.67
N THR A 100 -1.78 -12.06 38.78
CA THR A 100 -1.21 -13.30 38.23
C THR A 100 -1.58 -14.55 39.04
N ARG A 101 -1.94 -14.38 40.31
CA ARG A 101 -2.23 -15.47 41.26
C ARG A 101 -3.73 -15.68 41.50
N LEU A 102 -4.60 -15.06 40.70
CA LEU A 102 -6.05 -15.18 40.84
C LEU A 102 -6.57 -16.54 40.35
N THR A 103 -7.25 -17.26 41.24
CA THR A 103 -7.91 -18.52 40.91
C THR A 103 -9.18 -18.29 40.07
N ALA A 104 -9.76 -19.38 39.54
CA ALA A 104 -11.03 -19.30 38.82
C ALA A 104 -12.17 -18.82 39.73
N ALA A 105 -12.15 -19.22 41.00
CA ALA A 105 -13.12 -18.80 42.02
C ALA A 105 -12.97 -17.30 42.33
N ASP A 106 -11.75 -16.81 42.53
CA ASP A 106 -11.49 -15.38 42.79
C ASP A 106 -12.00 -14.53 41.62
N LYS A 107 -11.72 -14.96 40.38
CA LYS A 107 -12.21 -14.25 39.19
C LYS A 107 -13.73 -14.26 39.12
N ALA A 108 -14.40 -15.33 39.53
CA ALA A 108 -15.87 -15.38 39.56
C ALA A 108 -16.44 -14.44 40.62
N ALA A 109 -15.86 -14.43 41.83
CA ALA A 109 -16.22 -13.50 42.89
C ALA A 109 -16.05 -12.04 42.46
N ILE A 110 -14.89 -11.69 41.89
CA ILE A 110 -14.61 -10.33 41.39
C ILE A 110 -15.58 -9.91 40.28
N ARG A 111 -15.94 -10.81 39.36
CA ARG A 111 -16.92 -10.49 38.30
C ARG A 111 -18.30 -10.18 38.88
N LYS A 112 -18.73 -10.95 39.87
CA LYS A 112 -20.00 -10.73 40.58
C LYS A 112 -19.98 -9.38 41.28
N GLU A 113 -18.96 -9.14 42.11
CA GLU A 113 -18.79 -7.88 42.86
C GLU A 113 -18.77 -6.66 41.93
N LEU A 114 -18.02 -6.71 40.82
CA LEU A 114 -17.96 -5.63 39.85
C LEU A 114 -19.30 -5.37 39.16
N ASN A 115 -20.09 -6.40 38.89
CA ASN A 115 -21.42 -6.21 38.30
C ASN A 115 -22.37 -5.58 39.32
N ASP A 116 -22.36 -6.05 40.56
CA ASP A 116 -23.20 -5.51 41.64
C ASP A 116 -22.88 -4.04 41.89
N PHE A 117 -21.58 -3.67 41.95
CA PHE A 117 -21.14 -2.28 42.06
C PHE A 117 -21.60 -1.41 40.88
N LYS A 118 -21.42 -1.89 39.65
CA LYS A 118 -21.79 -1.15 38.43
C LYS A 118 -23.29 -0.93 38.28
N SER A 119 -24.10 -1.84 38.81
CA SER A 119 -25.56 -1.75 38.76
C SER A 119 -26.14 -0.85 39.84
N ASN A 120 -25.55 -0.85 41.04
CA ASN A 120 -26.19 -0.28 42.23
C ASN A 120 -25.48 0.96 42.80
N GLU A 121 -24.18 1.10 42.62
CA GLU A 121 -23.38 2.13 43.30
C GLU A 121 -22.67 3.09 42.33
N MET A 122 -22.22 2.60 41.18
CA MET A 122 -21.46 3.40 40.22
C MET A 122 -22.39 4.39 39.51
N GLU A 123 -22.22 5.69 39.79
CA GLU A 123 -22.95 6.73 39.09
C GLU A 123 -22.51 6.82 37.62
N VAL A 124 -23.48 6.69 36.71
CA VAL A 124 -23.27 6.82 35.27
C VAL A 124 -24.41 7.68 34.71
N HIS A 125 -24.03 8.69 33.93
CA HIS A 125 -25.00 9.54 33.24
C HIS A 125 -25.96 8.71 32.39
N GLU A 126 -27.25 9.06 32.38
CA GLU A 126 -28.31 8.26 31.76
C GLU A 126 -27.99 7.88 30.30
N SER A 127 -27.54 8.86 29.50
CA SER A 127 -27.18 8.63 28.09
C SER A 127 -25.99 7.68 27.89
N SER A 128 -25.16 7.48 28.91
CA SER A 128 -23.93 6.68 28.84
C SER A 128 -24.06 5.31 29.51
N ARG A 129 -25.21 4.98 30.11
CA ARG A 129 -25.42 3.68 30.78
C ARG A 129 -25.19 2.47 29.89
N HIS A 130 -25.44 2.59 28.58
CA HIS A 130 -25.19 1.54 27.61
C HIS A 130 -23.69 1.21 27.41
N LEU A 131 -22.79 2.08 27.87
CA LEU A 131 -21.33 1.88 27.83
C LEU A 131 -20.81 1.13 29.06
N THR A 132 -21.64 0.94 30.09
CA THR A 132 -21.25 0.24 31.31
C THR A 132 -20.85 -1.21 30.99
N ARG A 133 -19.58 -1.54 31.15
CA ARG A 133 -19.04 -2.87 30.84
C ARG A 133 -19.38 -3.86 31.96
N PHE A 134 -20.40 -4.67 31.79
CA PHE A 134 -20.71 -5.81 32.66
C PHE A 134 -19.91 -7.06 32.32
N HIS A 135 -19.57 -7.89 33.31
CA HIS A 135 -18.86 -9.14 33.17
C HIS A 135 -19.83 -10.33 33.11
N ARG A 136 -19.41 -11.45 32.50
CA ARG A 136 -20.19 -12.69 32.53
C ARG A 136 -20.18 -13.29 33.94
N PRO A 137 -21.29 -13.90 34.41
CA PRO A 137 -21.28 -14.72 35.62
C PRO A 137 -20.17 -15.77 35.58
#